data_AF-A0A9X2SQM5-F1
#
_entry.id   AF-A0A9X2SQM5-F1
#
_cell.length_a   1.000
_cell.length_b   1.000
_cell.length_c   1.000
_cell.angle_alpha   90.00
_cell.angle_beta   90.00
_cell.angle_gamma   90.00
#
_symmetry.space_group_name_H-M   'P 1'
#
loop_
_entity.id
_entity.type
_entity.pdbx_description
1 polymer ?
#
loop_
_entity_poly.entity_id
_entity_poly.type
_entity_poly.pdbx_seq_one_letter_code
_entity_poly.pdbx_strand_id
1 'polypeptide(L)'
;MKPKTKGITAAVVGTALGAGGLAFVAMPASADDKPALPQVSAEDLVQSVVKAKPGAFDGTVKVSNDLGLPAVGNAVPGAQALNMDSAHIFSDGAGKSRLAVTQGASQETVVHDGTTVWDYSSKNNTATKVTIPADVAKQKGAGSEKTADPLAASTELLAKVRESSTVSVDGTATVAGRPAYELVLTPKPTERTLLREIRVAVDSQTRMPLRMSVLSNGTSTPALEVAFSEIEFTQQPADLFAFTPPKGAKVQEKTATIDQQDKDRAEQAKQDVKVVGDGWDTVVTGKVPADLLNAAPKQQSGREGRGNADPKALLERFAKKVNGAWGSGYLVTTKVGSAVLTDDGRFAAGAVPEQVLYEALGQK
;
A
#
# COMPACT_ATOMS: atom_id res chain seq x y z
N MET A 1 51.69 45.53 -10.83
CA MET A 1 50.48 44.81 -10.41
C MET A 1 50.40 43.49 -11.17
N LYS A 2 50.57 42.36 -10.47
CA LYS A 2 50.37 40.99 -10.98
C LYS A 2 49.53 40.26 -9.91
N PRO A 3 48.36 39.66 -10.24
CA PRO A 3 47.54 39.00 -9.24
C PRO A 3 48.06 37.59 -8.93
N LYS A 4 47.83 37.21 -7.68
CA LYS A 4 48.40 36.07 -6.95
C LYS A 4 47.64 34.77 -7.27
N THR A 5 48.39 33.71 -7.51
CA THR A 5 47.93 32.31 -7.43
C THR A 5 47.81 31.90 -5.96
N LYS A 6 46.66 31.36 -5.55
CA LYS A 6 46.46 30.56 -4.33
C LYS A 6 45.59 29.39 -4.78
N GLY A 7 45.97 28.12 -4.69
CA GLY A 7 46.62 27.43 -3.58
C GLY A 7 45.55 26.53 -2.95
N ILE A 8 45.33 25.35 -3.55
CA ILE A 8 44.43 24.30 -3.07
C ILE A 8 45.13 23.61 -1.89
N THR A 9 44.50 23.64 -0.72
CA THR A 9 44.94 22.86 0.44
C THR A 9 43.85 21.85 0.79
N ALA A 10 44.17 20.58 0.60
CA ALA A 10 43.44 19.44 1.13
C ALA A 10 43.71 19.28 2.64
N ALA A 11 42.71 18.85 3.39
CA ALA A 11 42.84 18.28 4.73
C ALA A 11 41.81 17.14 4.82
N VAL A 12 42.20 15.90 4.51
CA VAL A 12 42.76 14.88 5.43
C VAL A 12 41.74 14.45 6.50
N VAL A 13 41.23 13.25 6.27
CA VAL A 13 40.43 12.42 7.18
C VAL A 13 41.27 12.03 8.40
N GLY A 14 40.67 12.10 9.59
CA GLY A 14 41.24 11.56 10.83
C GLY A 14 40.13 11.16 11.80
N THR A 15 39.91 9.85 11.95
CA THR A 15 39.06 9.25 12.98
C THR A 15 39.84 9.05 14.28
N ALA A 16 39.25 9.37 15.44
CA ALA A 16 39.55 8.70 16.72
C ALA A 16 38.45 8.95 17.77
N LEU A 17 37.97 7.86 18.38
CA LEU A 17 37.00 7.80 19.48
C LEU A 17 37.63 8.22 20.82
N GLY A 18 36.84 8.83 21.72
CA GLY A 18 37.22 9.04 23.11
C GLY A 18 36.02 9.44 23.99
N ALA A 19 35.78 8.67 25.04
CA ALA A 19 34.76 8.92 26.06
C ALA A 19 35.21 10.01 27.06
N GLY A 20 34.31 10.93 27.42
CA GLY A 20 34.54 11.96 28.44
C GLY A 20 34.28 13.38 27.90
N GLY A 21 33.24 14.03 28.40
CA GLY A 21 32.65 15.23 27.79
C GLY A 21 33.46 16.52 27.95
N LEU A 22 33.03 17.55 27.20
CA LEU A 22 32.76 18.90 27.67
C LEU A 22 32.08 19.71 26.55
N ALA A 23 31.03 20.42 26.94
CA ALA A 23 30.14 21.19 26.08
C ALA A 23 30.80 22.46 25.52
N PHE A 24 30.60 22.70 24.23
CA PHE A 24 30.46 24.06 23.69
C PHE A 24 29.31 24.07 22.69
N VAL A 25 28.33 24.91 23.00
CA VAL A 25 27.16 25.24 22.19
C VAL A 25 27.64 25.96 20.93
N ALA A 26 27.50 25.30 19.79
CA ALA A 26 27.29 25.94 18.51
C ALA A 26 25.92 25.47 18.05
N MET A 27 24.94 26.37 18.00
CA MET A 27 23.65 26.11 17.36
C MET A 27 23.78 26.50 15.88
N PRO A 28 23.93 25.55 14.95
CA PRO A 28 23.57 25.80 13.57
C PRO A 28 22.07 25.48 13.37
N ALA A 29 21.35 26.47 12.83
CA ALA A 29 20.04 26.44 12.19
C ALA A 29 19.20 25.16 12.32
N SER A 30 18.03 25.28 12.94
CA SER A 30 16.99 24.27 13.14
C SER A 30 16.69 23.45 11.87
N ALA A 31 17.27 22.26 11.81
CA ALA A 31 16.89 21.21 10.87
C ALA A 31 15.99 20.24 11.65
N ASP A 32 14.68 20.35 11.43
CA ASP A 32 13.58 19.53 11.97
C ASP A 32 13.83 18.84 13.32
N ASP A 33 13.12 19.29 14.37
CA ASP A 33 13.06 18.66 15.70
C ASP A 33 12.49 17.22 15.62
N LYS A 34 13.28 16.31 15.05
CA LYS A 34 12.99 14.89 15.00
C LYS A 34 13.05 14.37 16.44
N PRO A 35 12.02 13.65 16.90
CA PRO A 35 12.00 13.13 18.26
C PRO A 35 13.24 12.28 18.56
N ALA A 36 13.93 12.58 19.65
CA ALA A 36 15.01 11.73 20.14
C ALA A 36 14.41 10.50 20.83
N LEU A 37 14.46 9.35 20.16
CA LEU A 37 13.95 8.08 20.66
C LEU A 37 15.08 7.11 20.96
N PRO A 38 14.91 6.18 21.94
CA PRO A 38 15.88 5.11 22.18
C PRO A 38 16.13 4.29 20.93
N GLN A 39 17.37 3.83 20.72
CA GLN A 39 17.67 2.96 19.58
C GLN A 39 16.90 1.64 19.68
N VAL A 40 16.41 1.16 18.55
CA VAL A 40 15.72 -0.13 18.40
C VAL A 40 16.18 -0.80 17.12
N SER A 41 16.38 -2.11 17.14
CA SER A 41 16.70 -2.86 15.93
C SER A 41 15.47 -2.97 15.01
N ALA A 42 15.68 -3.27 13.73
CA ALA A 42 14.57 -3.48 12.80
C ALA A 42 13.75 -4.73 13.20
N GLU A 43 14.43 -5.78 13.65
CA GLU A 43 13.84 -7.00 14.17
C GLU A 43 12.93 -6.70 15.34
N ASP A 44 13.44 -6.03 16.38
CA ASP A 44 12.67 -5.74 17.58
C ASP A 44 11.48 -4.83 17.26
N LEU A 45 11.67 -3.86 16.36
CA LEU A 45 10.58 -2.99 15.92
C LEU A 45 9.48 -3.80 15.22
N VAL A 46 9.81 -4.64 14.25
CA VAL A 46 8.84 -5.49 13.54
C VAL A 46 8.13 -6.45 14.50
N GLN A 47 8.87 -7.10 15.40
CA GLN A 47 8.28 -7.98 16.41
C GLN A 47 7.33 -7.23 17.35
N SER A 48 7.67 -5.98 17.71
CA SER A 48 6.83 -5.15 18.55
C SER A 48 5.53 -4.75 17.86
N VAL A 49 5.56 -4.51 16.54
CA VAL A 49 4.36 -4.24 15.72
C VAL A 49 3.44 -5.45 15.69
N VAL A 50 3.98 -6.66 15.49
CA VAL A 50 3.18 -7.90 15.43
C VAL A 50 2.51 -8.22 16.78
N LYS A 51 3.17 -7.88 17.89
CA LYS A 51 2.63 -8.06 19.25
C LYS A 51 1.71 -6.91 19.67
N ALA A 52 1.70 -5.80 18.93
CA ALA A 52 0.97 -4.61 19.28
C ALA A 52 -0.54 -4.90 19.33
N LYS A 53 -1.18 -4.40 20.39
CA LYS A 53 -2.64 -4.37 20.53
C LYS A 53 -3.00 -2.91 20.83
N PRO A 54 -3.04 -2.05 19.80
CA PRO A 54 -3.40 -0.66 20.01
C PRO A 54 -4.79 -0.60 20.66
N GLY A 55 -4.93 0.28 21.65
CA GLY A 55 -6.20 0.49 22.34
C GLY A 55 -7.24 1.15 21.42
N ALA A 56 -8.32 1.61 22.04
CA ALA A 56 -9.32 2.39 21.34
C ALA A 56 -8.72 3.68 20.74
N PHE A 57 -9.13 4.05 19.54
CA PHE A 57 -8.68 5.28 18.88
C PHE A 57 -9.72 5.83 17.92
N ASP A 58 -9.56 7.12 17.64
CA ASP A 58 -10.16 7.88 16.55
C ASP A 58 -8.98 8.35 15.66
N GLY A 59 -9.04 8.14 14.35
CA GLY A 59 -8.05 8.70 13.45
C GLY A 59 -8.51 8.94 12.02
N THR A 60 -7.97 9.99 11.42
CA THR A 60 -8.18 10.32 10.00
C THR A 60 -6.96 9.90 9.20
N VAL A 61 -7.16 9.05 8.19
CA VAL A 61 -6.14 8.61 7.24
C VAL A 61 -6.33 9.35 5.92
N LYS A 62 -5.22 9.79 5.31
CA LYS A 62 -5.17 10.33 3.95
C LYS A 62 -4.36 9.42 3.06
N VAL A 63 -4.75 9.36 1.79
CA VAL A 63 -3.99 8.68 0.74
C VAL A 63 -3.53 9.73 -0.27
N SER A 64 -2.23 9.82 -0.49
CA SER A 64 -1.63 10.59 -1.57
C SER A 64 -1.13 9.62 -2.63
N ASN A 65 -1.63 9.77 -3.85
CA ASN A 65 -1.32 8.89 -4.98
C ASN A 65 -0.75 9.72 -6.13
N ASP A 66 0.55 9.61 -6.35
CA ASP A 66 1.29 10.19 -7.48
C ASP A 66 1.90 9.07 -8.34
N LEU A 67 1.19 7.94 -8.45
CA LEU A 67 1.60 6.81 -9.29
C LEU A 67 1.48 7.12 -10.78
N GLY A 68 0.90 8.27 -11.17
CA GLY A 68 0.73 8.66 -12.57
C GLY A 68 -0.18 7.73 -13.37
N LEU A 69 -1.05 6.95 -12.69
CA LEU A 69 -1.95 6.02 -13.33
C LEU A 69 -3.11 6.77 -14.01
N PRO A 70 -3.49 6.40 -15.25
CA PRO A 70 -4.71 6.91 -15.86
C PRO A 70 -5.94 6.53 -15.01
N ALA A 71 -7.04 7.28 -15.13
CA ALA A 71 -8.29 7.06 -14.39
C ALA A 71 -9.03 5.73 -14.70
N VAL A 72 -8.34 4.74 -15.28
CA VAL A 72 -8.80 3.36 -15.50
C VAL A 72 -8.77 2.51 -14.21
N GLY A 73 -8.42 3.12 -13.06
CA GLY A 73 -8.26 2.47 -11.74
C GLY A 73 -9.46 1.67 -11.23
N ASN A 74 -10.61 1.70 -11.92
CA ASN A 74 -11.76 0.88 -11.57
C ASN A 74 -11.71 -0.55 -12.14
N ALA A 75 -10.83 -0.82 -13.12
CA ALA A 75 -10.71 -2.13 -13.77
C ALA A 75 -9.65 -3.05 -13.13
N VAL A 76 -8.76 -2.49 -12.28
CA VAL A 76 -7.72 -3.26 -11.59
C VAL A 76 -8.21 -3.61 -10.17
N PRO A 77 -8.30 -4.90 -9.81
CA PRO A 77 -8.64 -5.30 -8.44
C PRO A 77 -7.71 -4.63 -7.42
N GLY A 78 -8.28 -3.98 -6.39
CA GLY A 78 -7.53 -3.28 -5.34
C GLY A 78 -7.14 -1.83 -5.65
N ALA A 79 -7.11 -1.40 -6.91
CA ALA A 79 -6.78 0.00 -7.26
C ALA A 79 -7.86 1.01 -6.86
N GLN A 80 -9.10 0.54 -6.63
CA GLN A 80 -10.21 1.33 -6.10
C GLN A 80 -9.86 1.97 -4.74
N ALA A 81 -9.10 1.26 -3.90
CA ALA A 81 -8.68 1.77 -2.58
C ALA A 81 -7.68 2.93 -2.68
N LEU A 82 -7.00 3.09 -3.84
CA LEU A 82 -6.06 4.18 -4.11
C LEU A 82 -6.74 5.44 -4.66
N ASN A 83 -8.05 5.39 -4.93
CA ASN A 83 -8.86 6.52 -5.42
C ASN A 83 -9.58 7.27 -4.29
N MET A 84 -9.24 6.98 -3.04
CA MET A 84 -9.82 7.57 -1.85
C MET A 84 -8.95 8.73 -1.36
N ASP A 85 -9.53 9.90 -1.09
CA ASP A 85 -8.76 11.04 -0.57
C ASP A 85 -8.48 10.89 0.94
N SER A 86 -9.52 10.52 1.70
CA SER A 86 -9.43 10.30 3.13
C SER A 86 -10.44 9.30 3.67
N ALA A 87 -10.12 8.72 4.82
CA ALA A 87 -11.02 7.89 5.60
C ALA A 87 -10.93 8.24 7.08
N HIS A 88 -12.06 8.19 7.78
CA HIS A 88 -12.14 8.33 9.23
C HIS A 88 -12.34 6.95 9.86
N ILE A 89 -11.50 6.60 10.83
CA ILE A 89 -11.44 5.28 11.45
C ILE A 89 -11.68 5.42 12.95
N PHE A 90 -12.60 4.63 13.47
CA PHE A 90 -12.80 4.41 14.89
C PHE A 90 -12.52 2.95 15.22
N SER A 91 -11.85 2.70 16.34
CA SER A 91 -11.59 1.37 16.88
C SER A 91 -11.88 1.36 18.38
N ASP A 92 -12.48 0.29 18.88
CA ASP A 92 -12.63 0.07 20.32
C ASP A 92 -11.42 -0.63 20.96
N GLY A 93 -10.43 -1.04 20.16
CA GLY A 93 -9.26 -1.81 20.60
C GLY A 93 -9.55 -3.28 20.96
N ALA A 94 -10.82 -3.70 20.94
CA ALA A 94 -11.28 -5.05 21.26
C ALA A 94 -11.84 -5.80 20.03
N GLY A 95 -11.82 -5.17 18.86
CA GLY A 95 -12.13 -5.78 17.58
C GLY A 95 -13.37 -5.21 16.89
N LYS A 96 -14.04 -4.21 17.47
CA LYS A 96 -15.07 -3.42 16.78
C LYS A 96 -14.44 -2.22 16.10
N SER A 97 -14.96 -1.87 14.95
CA SER A 97 -14.45 -0.73 14.19
C SER A 97 -15.51 -0.08 13.31
N ARG A 98 -15.28 1.18 12.98
CA ARG A 98 -16.04 1.93 11.98
C ARG A 98 -15.07 2.62 11.06
N LEU A 99 -15.27 2.46 9.76
CA LEU A 99 -14.57 3.17 8.70
C LEU A 99 -15.61 4.00 7.94
N ALA A 100 -15.37 5.30 7.81
CA ALA A 100 -16.19 6.19 7.00
C ALA A 100 -15.31 6.84 5.94
N VAL A 101 -15.71 6.70 4.68
CA VAL A 101 -15.02 7.27 3.52
C VAL A 101 -15.96 8.24 2.84
N THR A 102 -15.49 9.46 2.61
CA THR A 102 -16.26 10.47 1.87
C THR A 102 -15.60 10.68 0.52
N GLN A 103 -16.34 10.46 -0.56
CA GLN A 103 -15.89 10.69 -1.93
C GLN A 103 -16.88 11.61 -2.64
N GLY A 104 -16.54 12.90 -2.75
CA GLY A 104 -17.44 13.93 -3.27
C GLY A 104 -18.71 14.04 -2.42
N ALA A 105 -19.87 13.81 -3.03
CA ALA A 105 -21.17 13.83 -2.35
C ALA A 105 -21.63 12.45 -1.85
N SER A 106 -20.81 11.40 -2.04
CA SER A 106 -21.12 10.03 -1.61
C SER A 106 -20.30 9.66 -0.37
N GLN A 107 -20.88 8.81 0.46
CA GLN A 107 -20.27 8.27 1.66
C GLN A 107 -20.35 6.74 1.60
N GLU A 108 -19.21 6.10 1.82
CA GLU A 108 -19.12 4.67 2.09
C GLU A 108 -18.86 4.48 3.59
N THR A 109 -19.51 3.51 4.22
CA THR A 109 -19.35 3.24 5.64
C THR A 109 -19.27 1.74 5.88
N VAL A 110 -18.19 1.31 6.52
CA VAL A 110 -18.03 -0.06 6.99
C VAL A 110 -18.05 -0.09 8.51
N VAL A 111 -18.88 -0.94 9.11
CA VAL A 111 -18.95 -1.12 10.57
C VAL A 111 -18.78 -2.59 10.90
N HIS A 112 -17.80 -2.92 11.74
CA HIS A 112 -17.66 -4.24 12.34
C HIS A 112 -18.09 -4.15 13.81
N ASP A 113 -19.21 -4.79 14.16
CA ASP A 113 -19.76 -4.75 15.52
C ASP A 113 -19.25 -5.87 16.45
N GLY A 114 -18.30 -6.68 15.95
CA GLY A 114 -17.78 -7.89 16.58
C GLY A 114 -18.28 -9.18 15.93
N THR A 115 -19.54 -9.22 15.47
CA THR A 115 -20.19 -10.41 14.90
C THR A 115 -20.67 -10.23 13.46
N THR A 116 -20.92 -8.98 13.07
CA THR A 116 -21.36 -8.63 11.72
C THR A 116 -20.52 -7.50 11.16
N VAL A 117 -20.34 -7.52 9.85
CA VAL A 117 -19.76 -6.43 9.08
C VAL A 117 -20.89 -5.83 8.24
N TRP A 118 -21.17 -4.55 8.46
CA TRP A 118 -22.02 -3.75 7.60
C TRP A 118 -21.18 -2.97 6.62
N ASP A 119 -21.57 -2.97 5.36
CA ASP A 119 -21.02 -2.12 4.31
C ASP A 119 -22.18 -1.31 3.69
N TYR A 120 -22.10 0.01 3.74
CA TYR A 120 -23.15 0.90 3.28
C TYR A 120 -22.62 1.94 2.31
N SER A 121 -23.29 2.05 1.16
CA SER A 121 -23.06 3.09 0.15
C SER A 121 -24.23 4.06 0.09
N SER A 122 -23.97 5.35 0.31
CA SER A 122 -25.01 6.38 0.18
C SER A 122 -25.38 6.67 -1.27
N LYS A 123 -24.49 6.37 -2.22
CA LYS A 123 -24.69 6.60 -3.65
C LYS A 123 -25.88 5.82 -4.21
N ASN A 124 -26.05 4.59 -3.76
CA ASN A 124 -27.14 3.70 -4.17
C ASN A 124 -28.11 3.38 -3.02
N ASN A 125 -27.90 4.00 -1.85
CA ASN A 125 -28.64 3.77 -0.62
C ASN A 125 -28.80 2.27 -0.32
N THR A 126 -27.68 1.53 -0.34
CA THR A 126 -27.66 0.07 -0.13
C THR A 126 -26.76 -0.28 1.03
N ALA A 127 -27.26 -1.11 1.94
CA ALA A 127 -26.52 -1.68 3.06
C ALA A 127 -26.40 -3.20 2.87
N THR A 128 -25.17 -3.71 2.88
CA THR A 128 -24.88 -5.15 2.90
C THR A 128 -24.47 -5.55 4.30
N LYS A 129 -25.19 -6.50 4.89
CA LYS A 129 -24.84 -7.12 6.17
C LYS A 129 -24.17 -8.45 5.90
N VAL A 130 -22.97 -8.64 6.44
CA VAL A 130 -22.26 -9.91 6.41
C VAL A 130 -22.15 -10.43 7.84
N THR A 131 -22.82 -11.54 8.14
CA THR A 131 -22.64 -12.23 9.43
C THR A 131 -21.37 -13.07 9.40
N ILE A 132 -20.49 -12.86 10.38
CA ILE A 132 -19.27 -13.65 10.56
C ILE A 132 -19.65 -14.98 11.24
N PRO A 133 -19.42 -16.14 10.59
CA PRO A 133 -19.71 -17.43 11.19
C PRO A 133 -18.95 -17.64 12.50
N ALA A 134 -19.59 -18.29 13.48
CA ALA A 134 -19.02 -18.43 14.83
C ALA A 134 -17.72 -19.27 14.86
N ASP A 135 -17.56 -20.20 13.93
CA ASP A 135 -16.34 -20.97 13.67
C ASP A 135 -15.21 -20.08 13.13
N VAL A 136 -15.50 -19.16 12.20
CA VAL A 136 -14.53 -18.16 11.71
C VAL A 136 -14.18 -17.14 12.81
N ALA A 137 -15.17 -16.72 13.60
CA ALA A 137 -14.96 -15.84 14.75
C ALA A 137 -14.11 -16.51 15.85
N LYS A 138 -14.29 -17.82 16.07
CA LYS A 138 -13.45 -18.63 16.97
C LYS A 138 -12.07 -18.89 16.39
N GLN A 139 -11.90 -18.95 15.07
CA GLN A 139 -10.58 -19.05 14.44
C GLN A 139 -9.70 -17.81 14.66
N LYS A 140 -10.26 -16.62 14.95
CA LYS A 140 -9.47 -15.50 15.49
C LYS A 140 -8.89 -15.75 16.88
N GLY A 141 -9.38 -16.76 17.61
CA GLY A 141 -8.83 -17.24 18.87
C GLY A 141 -8.19 -18.65 18.83
N ALA A 142 -8.45 -19.45 17.79
CA ALA A 142 -8.09 -20.87 17.72
C ALA A 142 -7.83 -21.40 16.28
N GLY A 143 -7.57 -20.52 15.30
CA GLY A 143 -7.51 -20.84 13.86
C GLY A 143 -6.13 -20.84 13.24
N SER A 144 -5.08 -20.93 14.04
CA SER A 144 -3.71 -21.26 13.62
C SER A 144 -3.36 -22.69 14.05
N GLU A 145 -4.18 -23.67 13.67
CA GLU A 145 -3.87 -25.11 13.80
C GLU A 145 -2.93 -25.63 12.69
N LYS A 146 -2.26 -24.72 11.97
CA LYS A 146 -0.80 -24.86 11.85
C LYS A 146 -0.22 -23.85 12.81
N THR A 147 0.39 -24.34 13.88
CA THR A 147 1.11 -23.62 14.95
C THR A 147 2.18 -22.69 14.40
N ALA A 148 1.78 -21.59 13.76
CA ALA A 148 2.64 -20.47 13.49
C ALA A 148 2.49 -19.53 14.67
N ASP A 149 3.42 -19.62 15.62
CA ASP A 149 3.67 -18.54 16.56
C ASP A 149 3.79 -17.25 15.73
N PRO A 150 2.94 -16.22 15.95
CA PRO A 150 3.00 -14.97 15.18
C PRO A 150 4.39 -14.35 15.19
N LEU A 151 5.15 -14.57 16.27
CA LEU A 151 6.54 -14.16 16.36
C LEU A 151 7.42 -14.95 15.40
N ALA A 152 7.36 -16.28 15.40
CA ALA A 152 8.08 -17.13 14.45
C ALA A 152 7.72 -16.80 12.99
N ALA A 153 6.43 -16.58 12.70
CA ALA A 153 5.98 -16.16 11.37
C ALA A 153 6.55 -14.79 10.96
N SER A 154 6.62 -13.84 11.91
CA SER A 154 7.25 -12.54 11.67
C SER A 154 8.75 -12.64 11.40
N THR A 155 9.44 -13.53 12.11
CA THR A 155 10.87 -13.80 11.91
C THR A 155 11.13 -14.42 10.54
N GLU A 156 10.33 -15.41 10.14
CA GLU A 156 10.43 -16.04 8.82
C GLU A 156 10.14 -15.05 7.69
N LEU A 157 9.08 -14.24 7.84
CA LEU A 157 8.76 -13.19 6.87
C LEU A 157 9.89 -12.18 6.75
N LEU A 158 10.45 -11.71 7.87
CA LEU A 158 11.56 -10.76 7.86
C LEU A 158 12.82 -11.37 7.24
N ALA A 159 13.11 -12.64 7.50
CA ALA A 159 14.22 -13.35 6.87
C ALA A 159 14.05 -13.39 5.34
N LYS A 160 12.84 -13.71 4.86
CA LYS A 160 12.54 -13.73 3.43
C LYS A 160 12.63 -12.35 2.79
N VAL A 161 12.10 -11.31 3.44
CA VAL A 161 12.23 -9.91 2.96
C VAL A 161 13.71 -9.51 2.87
N ARG A 162 14.56 -10.00 3.77
CA ARG A 162 16.00 -9.74 3.76
C ARG A 162 16.77 -10.45 2.67
N GLU A 163 16.18 -11.41 1.97
CA GLU A 163 16.81 -12.03 0.80
C GLU A 163 16.98 -11.00 -0.33
N SER A 164 16.00 -10.10 -0.49
CA SER A 164 15.98 -9.06 -1.54
C SER A 164 16.13 -7.62 -1.02
N SER A 165 16.08 -7.41 0.31
CA SER A 165 16.07 -6.06 0.91
C SER A 165 17.05 -5.88 2.05
N THR A 166 17.55 -4.66 2.22
CA THR A 166 18.06 -4.18 3.50
C THR A 166 16.89 -3.66 4.33
N VAL A 167 16.78 -4.09 5.58
CA VAL A 167 15.75 -3.62 6.51
C VAL A 167 16.42 -2.95 7.70
N SER A 168 16.14 -1.67 7.92
CA SER A 168 16.77 -0.85 8.95
C SER A 168 15.75 0.06 9.66
N VAL A 169 16.14 0.56 10.83
CA VAL A 169 15.47 1.70 11.46
C VAL A 169 16.34 2.93 11.19
N ASP A 170 15.85 3.82 10.33
CA ASP A 170 16.61 4.97 9.83
C ASP A 170 15.90 6.28 10.18
N GLY A 171 16.22 6.74 11.39
CA GLY A 171 15.73 7.99 11.96
C GLY A 171 14.37 7.87 12.65
N THR A 172 13.82 9.04 12.95
CA THR A 172 12.53 9.22 13.60
C THR A 172 11.75 10.32 12.88
N ALA A 173 10.44 10.32 13.10
CA ALA A 173 9.56 11.36 12.59
C ALA A 173 8.43 11.65 13.58
N THR A 174 7.67 12.69 13.29
CA THR A 174 6.40 12.98 13.95
C THR A 174 5.29 12.78 12.92
N VAL A 175 4.34 11.89 13.20
CA VAL A 175 3.17 11.63 12.34
C VAL A 175 1.91 11.86 13.16
N ALA A 176 1.01 12.74 12.67
CA ALA A 176 -0.20 13.14 13.40
C ALA A 176 0.09 13.56 14.86
N GLY A 177 1.16 14.33 15.07
CA GLY A 177 1.59 14.79 16.40
C GLY A 177 2.28 13.72 17.27
N ARG A 178 2.50 12.51 16.75
CA ARG A 178 3.07 11.40 17.51
C ARG A 178 4.50 11.05 17.08
N PRO A 179 5.44 10.88 18.03
CA PRO A 179 6.80 10.46 17.72
C PRO A 179 6.85 8.99 17.27
N ALA A 180 7.51 8.73 16.14
CA ALA A 180 7.57 7.44 15.48
C ALA A 180 8.99 7.06 15.05
N TYR A 181 9.26 5.76 15.04
CA TYR A 181 10.45 5.15 14.42
C TYR A 181 10.22 4.99 12.92
N GLU A 182 11.26 5.23 12.11
CA GLU A 182 11.18 5.04 10.66
C GLU A 182 11.79 3.70 10.26
N LEU A 183 10.95 2.70 10.02
CA LEU A 183 11.37 1.42 9.43
C LEU A 183 11.53 1.60 7.91
N VAL A 184 12.70 1.27 7.37
CA VAL A 184 13.02 1.43 5.96
C VAL A 184 13.39 0.10 5.33
N LEU A 185 12.76 -0.19 4.20
CA LEU A 185 13.04 -1.33 3.35
C LEU A 185 13.64 -0.80 2.05
N THR A 186 14.90 -1.11 1.80
CA THR A 186 15.63 -0.71 0.60
C THR A 186 15.96 -1.95 -0.23
N PRO A 187 15.63 -1.99 -1.54
CA PRO A 187 16.04 -3.09 -2.42
C PRO A 187 17.56 -3.27 -2.41
N LYS A 188 18.03 -4.52 -2.49
CA LYS A 188 19.47 -4.79 -2.66
C LYS A 188 19.96 -4.31 -4.03
N PRO A 189 21.26 -4.01 -4.21
CA PRO A 189 21.80 -3.57 -5.50
C PRO A 189 21.62 -4.56 -6.66
N THR A 190 21.33 -5.82 -6.37
CA THR A 190 21.04 -6.87 -7.36
C THR A 190 19.62 -6.81 -7.90
N GLU A 191 18.71 -6.13 -7.21
CA GLU A 191 17.32 -5.97 -7.61
C GLU A 191 17.19 -4.91 -8.72
N ARG A 192 16.42 -5.25 -9.74
CA ARG A 192 16.02 -4.46 -10.90
C ARG A 192 14.61 -3.91 -10.70
N THR A 193 14.48 -2.96 -9.78
CA THR A 193 13.22 -2.25 -9.47
C THR A 193 13.29 -0.75 -9.74
N LEU A 194 12.13 -0.14 -10.01
CA LEU A 194 11.98 1.32 -10.11
C LEU A 194 11.82 1.99 -8.73
N LEU A 195 11.58 1.20 -7.69
CA LEU A 195 11.44 1.67 -6.31
C LEU A 195 12.81 1.92 -5.69
N ARG A 196 12.88 2.97 -4.88
CA ARG A 196 14.06 3.31 -4.07
C ARG A 196 13.96 2.72 -2.68
N GLU A 197 12.82 2.91 -2.02
CA GLU A 197 12.56 2.39 -0.69
C GLU A 197 11.07 2.40 -0.37
N ILE A 198 10.68 1.56 0.58
CA ILE A 198 9.44 1.69 1.33
C ILE A 198 9.79 2.13 2.74
N ARG A 199 9.07 3.12 3.26
CA ARG A 199 9.29 3.71 4.57
C ARG A 199 8.00 3.65 5.39
N VAL A 200 8.08 3.09 6.59
CA VAL A 200 6.96 2.93 7.51
C VAL A 200 7.25 3.62 8.83
N ALA A 201 6.44 4.62 9.19
CA ALA A 201 6.52 5.26 10.50
C ALA A 201 5.73 4.43 11.51
N VAL A 202 6.40 3.96 12.57
CA VAL A 202 5.83 3.13 13.64
C VAL A 202 5.78 3.94 14.93
N ASP A 203 4.60 4.14 15.49
CA ASP A 203 4.40 4.89 16.74
C ASP A 203 5.31 4.36 17.85
N SER A 204 5.99 5.27 18.54
CA SER A 204 6.98 4.88 19.55
C SER A 204 6.37 4.25 20.81
N GLN A 205 5.09 4.52 21.09
CA GLN A 205 4.39 4.08 22.30
C GLN A 205 3.53 2.84 22.03
N THR A 206 2.64 2.92 21.05
CA THR A 206 1.64 1.89 20.74
C THR A 206 2.15 0.84 19.76
N ARG A 207 3.26 1.12 19.08
CA ARG A 207 3.81 0.29 17.99
C ARG A 207 2.87 0.11 16.80
N MET A 208 1.86 0.97 16.70
CA MET A 208 0.95 1.02 15.56
C MET A 208 1.63 1.72 14.37
N PRO A 209 1.57 1.18 13.14
CA PRO A 209 1.98 1.89 11.94
C PRO A 209 1.11 3.14 11.72
N LEU A 210 1.75 4.29 11.55
CA LEU A 210 1.08 5.59 11.37
C LEU A 210 1.18 6.13 9.94
N ARG A 211 2.23 5.75 9.21
CA ARG A 211 2.45 6.15 7.81
C ARG A 211 3.18 5.06 7.05
N MET A 212 2.83 4.87 5.79
CA MET A 212 3.59 4.11 4.81
C MET A 212 3.80 4.99 3.58
N SER A 213 5.05 5.11 3.13
CA SER A 213 5.41 5.85 1.91
C SER A 213 6.24 4.96 1.00
N VAL A 214 5.91 4.99 -0.29
CA VAL A 214 6.64 4.30 -1.36
C VAL A 214 7.37 5.36 -2.18
N LEU A 215 8.69 5.27 -2.25
CA LEU A 215 9.52 6.26 -2.91
C LEU A 215 10.17 5.64 -4.15
N SER A 216 10.13 6.35 -5.27
CA SER A 216 10.83 5.99 -6.50
C SER A 216 12.19 6.67 -6.59
N ASN A 217 13.02 6.22 -7.53
CA ASN A 217 14.27 6.88 -7.85
C ASN A 217 14.04 8.28 -8.46
N GLY A 218 14.97 9.21 -8.22
CA GLY A 218 14.97 10.55 -8.84
C GLY A 218 14.03 11.61 -8.24
N THR A 219 13.29 11.29 -7.17
CA THR A 219 12.40 12.23 -6.46
C THR A 219 12.45 12.01 -4.95
N SER A 220 12.26 13.09 -4.18
CA SER A 220 12.07 13.04 -2.72
C SER A 220 10.59 12.91 -2.33
N THR A 221 9.66 13.24 -3.23
CA THR A 221 8.22 13.07 -2.99
C THR A 221 7.82 11.60 -3.14
N PRO A 222 7.09 11.02 -2.18
CA PRO A 222 6.54 9.67 -2.31
C PRO A 222 5.62 9.54 -3.52
N ALA A 223 5.71 8.42 -4.22
CA ALA A 223 4.78 8.09 -5.31
C ALA A 223 3.44 7.54 -4.77
N LEU A 224 3.47 6.97 -3.57
CA LEU A 224 2.28 6.61 -2.80
C LEU A 224 2.56 6.89 -1.33
N GLU A 225 1.62 7.52 -0.64
CA GLU A 225 1.65 7.68 0.80
C GLU A 225 0.27 7.41 1.39
N VAL A 226 0.25 6.63 2.47
CA VAL A 226 -0.92 6.41 3.32
C VAL A 226 -0.52 6.80 4.73
N ALA A 227 -1.16 7.84 5.29
CA ALA A 227 -0.75 8.39 6.57
C ALA A 227 -1.95 8.82 7.41
N PHE A 228 -1.88 8.62 8.72
CA PHE A 228 -2.74 9.35 9.63
C PHE A 228 -2.40 10.84 9.55
N SER A 229 -3.39 11.68 9.23
CA SER A 229 -3.29 13.12 9.41
C SER A 229 -3.63 13.53 10.84
N GLU A 230 -4.49 12.75 11.50
CA GLU A 230 -4.94 12.95 12.88
C GLU A 230 -5.12 11.58 13.54
N ILE A 231 -4.72 11.43 14.80
CA ILE A 231 -4.98 10.23 15.58
C ILE A 231 -5.00 10.54 17.09
N GLU A 232 -6.02 10.06 17.77
CA GLU A 232 -6.20 10.18 19.21
C GLU A 232 -6.55 8.82 19.82
N PHE A 233 -5.73 8.36 20.77
CA PHE A 233 -5.98 7.13 21.51
C PHE A 233 -6.88 7.43 22.69
N THR A 234 -8.19 7.22 22.51
CA THR A 234 -9.21 7.46 23.53
C THR A 234 -10.34 6.44 23.42
N GLN A 235 -11.05 6.23 24.53
CA GLN A 235 -12.20 5.34 24.59
C GLN A 235 -13.29 5.84 23.65
N GLN A 236 -13.77 4.95 22.78
CA GLN A 236 -14.83 5.27 21.82
C GLN A 236 -16.22 4.93 22.39
N PRO A 237 -17.24 5.77 22.17
CA PRO A 237 -18.63 5.44 22.45
C PRO A 237 -19.07 4.15 21.76
N ALA A 238 -19.80 3.29 22.48
CA ALA A 238 -20.18 1.97 21.97
C ALA A 238 -21.18 2.03 20.80
N ASP A 239 -21.96 3.10 20.70
CA ASP A 239 -22.95 3.34 19.66
C ASP A 239 -22.32 3.63 18.28
N LEU A 240 -21.07 4.10 18.23
CA LEU A 240 -20.33 4.24 16.97
C LEU A 240 -20.20 2.93 16.19
N PHE A 241 -20.15 1.81 16.92
CA PHE A 241 -19.98 0.47 16.36
C PHE A 241 -21.31 -0.24 16.08
N ALA A 242 -22.44 0.41 16.34
CA ALA A 242 -23.74 -0.05 15.90
C ALA A 242 -24.08 0.60 14.55
N PHE A 243 -24.63 -0.19 13.62
CA PHE A 243 -25.09 0.33 12.33
C PHE A 243 -26.58 0.06 12.15
N THR A 244 -27.33 1.13 11.91
CA THR A 244 -28.73 1.08 11.52
C THR A 244 -28.84 1.65 10.12
N PRO A 245 -29.28 0.85 9.12
CA PRO A 245 -29.49 1.35 7.76
C PRO A 245 -30.42 2.57 7.75
N PRO A 246 -30.09 3.62 6.99
CA PRO A 246 -30.94 4.81 6.92
C PRO A 246 -32.30 4.50 6.28
N LYS A 247 -33.28 5.38 6.51
CA LYS A 247 -34.64 5.19 5.99
C LYS A 247 -34.63 5.01 4.48
N GLY A 248 -35.27 3.93 4.01
CA GLY A 248 -35.38 3.59 2.59
C GLY A 248 -34.14 2.91 1.99
N ALA A 249 -33.13 2.58 2.82
CA ALA A 249 -31.98 1.81 2.36
C ALA A 249 -32.40 0.39 1.94
N LYS A 250 -31.85 -0.08 0.82
CA LYS A 250 -31.97 -1.47 0.39
C LYS A 250 -31.01 -2.31 1.24
N VAL A 251 -31.54 -3.24 2.03
CA VAL A 251 -30.71 -4.12 2.86
C VAL A 251 -30.51 -5.47 2.16
N GLN A 252 -29.26 -5.89 2.03
CA GLN A 252 -28.86 -7.20 1.55
C GLN A 252 -28.19 -7.95 2.68
N GLU A 253 -28.67 -9.14 3.00
CA GLU A 253 -28.02 -9.99 4.00
C GLU A 253 -27.25 -11.12 3.30
N LYS A 254 -26.00 -11.30 3.70
CA LYS A 254 -25.12 -12.37 3.27
C LYS A 254 -24.57 -13.06 4.51
N THR A 255 -24.47 -14.37 4.45
CA THR A 255 -23.57 -15.09 5.36
C THR A 255 -22.24 -15.22 4.64
N ALA A 256 -21.12 -15.08 5.35
CA ALA A 256 -19.81 -15.36 4.76
C ALA A 256 -19.69 -16.87 4.50
N THR A 257 -20.28 -17.33 3.42
CA THR A 257 -20.06 -18.65 2.83
C THR A 257 -19.06 -18.47 1.71
N ILE A 258 -17.98 -19.25 1.72
CA ILE A 258 -17.09 -19.29 0.56
C ILE A 258 -17.84 -20.05 -0.54
N ASP A 259 -18.47 -19.31 -1.46
CA ASP A 259 -19.19 -19.88 -2.61
C ASP A 259 -18.21 -20.74 -3.44
N GLN A 260 -18.62 -21.96 -3.77
CA GLN A 260 -17.82 -22.86 -4.58
C GLN A 260 -17.55 -22.26 -5.96
N GLN A 261 -18.48 -21.51 -6.54
CA GLN A 261 -18.27 -20.80 -7.81
C GLN A 261 -17.22 -19.70 -7.69
N ASP A 262 -17.18 -18.98 -6.56
CA ASP A 262 -16.15 -17.97 -6.32
C ASP A 262 -14.78 -18.60 -6.07
N LYS A 263 -14.72 -19.78 -5.41
CA LYS A 263 -13.48 -20.57 -5.33
C LYS A 263 -13.01 -21.00 -6.70
N ASP A 264 -13.90 -21.57 -7.51
CA ASP A 264 -13.54 -22.08 -8.84
C ASP A 264 -13.06 -20.93 -9.74
N ARG A 265 -13.70 -19.75 -9.67
CA ARG A 265 -13.22 -18.53 -10.34
C ARG A 265 -11.87 -18.05 -9.82
N ALA A 266 -11.66 -18.07 -8.51
CA ALA A 266 -10.38 -17.68 -7.92
C ALA A 266 -9.26 -18.66 -8.31
N GLU A 267 -9.54 -19.96 -8.36
CA GLU A 267 -8.58 -20.98 -8.82
C GLU A 267 -8.29 -20.84 -10.31
N GLN A 268 -9.29 -20.55 -11.13
CA GLN A 268 -9.09 -20.27 -12.55
C GLN A 268 -8.26 -18.99 -12.75
N ALA A 269 -8.55 -17.92 -12.01
CA ALA A 269 -7.76 -16.69 -12.05
C ALA A 269 -6.31 -16.91 -11.59
N LYS A 270 -6.06 -17.80 -10.62
CA LYS A 270 -4.71 -18.23 -10.22
C LYS A 270 -3.99 -19.01 -11.31
N GLN A 271 -4.69 -19.77 -12.14
CA GLN A 271 -4.09 -20.50 -13.27
C GLN A 271 -3.75 -19.55 -14.44
N ASP A 272 -4.55 -18.51 -14.62
CA ASP A 272 -4.37 -17.51 -15.68
C ASP A 272 -3.33 -16.43 -15.35
N VAL A 273 -2.86 -16.38 -14.09
CA VAL A 273 -1.86 -15.43 -13.60
C VAL A 273 -0.64 -16.17 -13.07
N LYS A 274 0.54 -15.84 -13.60
CA LYS A 274 1.83 -16.38 -13.16
C LYS A 274 2.69 -15.26 -12.57
N VAL A 275 3.43 -15.59 -11.53
CA VAL A 275 4.45 -14.71 -10.95
C VAL A 275 5.82 -15.15 -11.45
N VAL A 276 6.59 -14.22 -12.02
CA VAL A 276 7.94 -14.44 -12.54
C VAL A 276 8.91 -13.55 -11.78
N GLY A 277 10.07 -14.11 -11.41
CA GLY A 277 11.05 -13.43 -10.56
C GLY A 277 10.74 -13.56 -9.07
N ASP A 278 11.57 -12.91 -8.27
CA ASP A 278 11.55 -12.90 -6.81
C ASP A 278 11.81 -11.48 -6.29
N GLY A 279 11.57 -11.27 -4.99
CA GLY A 279 11.86 -9.98 -4.36
C GLY A 279 11.19 -8.79 -5.04
N TRP A 280 11.98 -7.77 -5.35
CA TRP A 280 11.54 -6.53 -6.01
C TRP A 280 11.50 -6.66 -7.55
N ASP A 281 12.05 -7.75 -8.09
CA ASP A 281 12.04 -8.10 -9.52
C ASP A 281 10.77 -8.85 -9.95
N THR A 282 9.84 -8.99 -9.01
CA THR A 282 8.61 -9.72 -9.21
C THR A 282 7.74 -9.07 -10.29
N VAL A 283 7.41 -9.86 -11.30
CA VAL A 283 6.50 -9.53 -12.39
C VAL A 283 5.29 -10.44 -12.36
N VAL A 284 4.10 -9.84 -12.37
CA VAL A 284 2.85 -10.57 -12.56
C VAL A 284 2.56 -10.63 -14.05
N THR A 285 2.37 -11.83 -14.57
CA THR A 285 2.06 -12.11 -15.98
C THR A 285 0.74 -12.85 -16.10
N GLY A 286 0.09 -12.78 -17.24
CA GLY A 286 -1.12 -13.54 -17.48
C GLY A 286 -1.72 -13.27 -18.85
N LYS A 287 -2.96 -13.69 -19.07
CA LYS A 287 -3.75 -13.33 -20.25
C LYS A 287 -5.00 -12.58 -19.83
N VAL A 288 -5.30 -11.50 -20.53
CA VAL A 288 -6.58 -10.81 -20.38
C VAL A 288 -7.65 -11.66 -21.07
N PRO A 289 -8.75 -12.01 -20.38
CA PRO A 289 -9.88 -12.69 -21.00
C PRO A 289 -10.38 -11.96 -22.25
N ALA A 290 -10.65 -12.69 -23.32
CA ALA A 290 -11.11 -12.13 -24.60
C ALA A 290 -12.38 -11.27 -24.43
N ASP A 291 -13.25 -11.63 -23.49
CA ASP A 291 -14.48 -10.90 -23.18
C ASP A 291 -14.21 -9.52 -22.58
N LEU A 292 -13.11 -9.34 -21.84
CA LEU A 292 -12.70 -8.04 -21.27
C LEU A 292 -11.97 -7.16 -22.30
N LEU A 293 -11.23 -7.76 -23.24
CA LEU A 293 -10.62 -7.05 -24.37
C LEU A 293 -11.66 -6.50 -25.36
N ASN A 294 -12.80 -7.20 -25.49
CA ASN A 294 -13.89 -6.84 -26.40
C ASN A 294 -15.07 -6.15 -25.69
N ALA A 295 -15.01 -5.98 -24.36
CA ALA A 295 -16.03 -5.27 -23.62
C ALA A 295 -15.99 -3.77 -23.96
N ALA A 296 -16.90 -3.33 -24.82
CA ALA A 296 -17.24 -1.92 -24.91
C ALA A 296 -17.71 -1.44 -23.51
N PRO A 297 -17.35 -0.22 -23.06
CA PRO A 297 -17.84 0.29 -21.79
C PRO A 297 -19.37 0.26 -21.79
N LYS A 298 -19.95 -0.59 -20.94
CA LYS A 298 -21.41 -0.65 -20.78
C LYS A 298 -21.85 0.73 -20.30
N GLN A 299 -22.62 1.43 -21.15
CA GLN A 299 -23.29 2.67 -20.80
C GLN A 299 -24.01 2.46 -19.47
N GLN A 300 -23.58 3.16 -18.42
CA GLN A 300 -24.54 3.55 -17.38
C GLN A 300 -25.53 4.46 -18.08
N SER A 301 -26.72 3.92 -18.37
CA SER A 301 -27.86 4.65 -18.88
C SER A 301 -28.13 5.85 -17.97
N GLY A 302 -27.84 7.07 -18.44
CA GLY A 302 -28.19 8.29 -17.69
C GLY A 302 -27.45 9.59 -17.99
N ARG A 303 -26.45 9.66 -18.88
CA ARG A 303 -25.90 10.94 -19.33
C ARG A 303 -25.70 10.99 -20.83
N GLU A 304 -26.63 11.66 -21.50
CA GLU A 304 -26.42 12.19 -22.85
C GLU A 304 -25.20 13.12 -22.83
N GLY A 305 -24.24 12.87 -23.72
CA GLY A 305 -23.20 13.85 -24.06
C GLY A 305 -21.79 13.64 -23.50
N ARG A 306 -21.18 12.45 -23.62
CA ARG A 306 -19.72 12.30 -23.83
C ARG A 306 -19.46 11.11 -24.75
N GLY A 307 -18.75 11.35 -25.84
CA GLY A 307 -18.60 10.43 -26.97
C GLY A 307 -18.03 9.05 -26.60
N ASN A 308 -18.41 8.06 -27.42
CA ASN A 308 -17.83 6.72 -27.48
C ASN A 308 -16.31 6.86 -27.67
N ALA A 309 -15.53 6.84 -26.59
CA ALA A 309 -14.08 6.80 -26.68
C ALA A 309 -13.69 5.35 -26.95
N ASP A 310 -13.10 5.08 -28.12
CA ASP A 310 -12.54 3.77 -28.45
C ASP A 310 -11.44 3.43 -27.42
N PRO A 311 -11.59 2.32 -26.65
CA PRO A 311 -10.59 1.88 -25.68
C PRO A 311 -9.18 1.74 -26.27
N LYS A 312 -9.07 1.37 -27.55
CA LYS A 312 -7.77 1.31 -28.25
C LYS A 312 -7.20 2.69 -28.50
N ALA A 313 -8.01 3.64 -28.96
CA ALA A 313 -7.59 5.01 -29.16
C ALA A 313 -7.22 5.73 -27.84
N LEU A 314 -7.79 5.30 -26.72
CA LEU A 314 -7.35 5.74 -25.39
C LEU A 314 -6.02 5.10 -24.99
N LEU A 315 -5.86 3.79 -25.18
CA LEU A 315 -4.61 3.10 -24.88
C LEU A 315 -3.45 3.67 -25.69
N GLU A 316 -3.64 3.94 -26.99
CA GLU A 316 -2.63 4.53 -27.87
C GLU A 316 -2.17 5.94 -27.46
N ARG A 317 -2.95 6.65 -26.64
CA ARG A 317 -2.56 7.96 -26.10
C ARG A 317 -1.64 7.87 -24.89
N PHE A 318 -1.76 6.80 -24.11
CA PHE A 318 -1.06 6.65 -22.83
C PHE A 318 0.01 5.56 -22.86
N ALA A 319 0.00 4.72 -23.89
CA ALA A 319 0.92 3.61 -24.04
C ALA A 319 1.78 3.76 -25.28
N LYS A 320 3.06 3.42 -25.14
CA LYS A 320 4.03 3.38 -26.23
C LYS A 320 3.94 2.03 -26.93
N LYS A 321 3.81 2.02 -28.26
CA LYS A 321 3.92 0.77 -29.04
C LYS A 321 5.36 0.25 -28.98
N VAL A 322 5.52 -1.01 -28.61
CA VAL A 322 6.81 -1.69 -28.43
C VAL A 322 6.78 -3.07 -29.09
N ASN A 323 7.96 -3.61 -29.40
CA ASN A 323 8.12 -4.94 -29.96
C ASN A 323 9.42 -5.58 -29.47
N GLY A 324 9.47 -6.91 -29.48
CA GLY A 324 10.63 -7.71 -29.10
C GLY A 324 10.43 -9.19 -29.44
N ALA A 325 11.33 -10.05 -28.93
CA ALA A 325 11.26 -11.49 -29.15
C ALA A 325 9.96 -12.13 -28.64
N TRP A 326 9.29 -11.49 -27.67
CA TRP A 326 8.00 -11.91 -27.12
C TRP A 326 6.80 -11.47 -27.97
N GLY A 327 7.00 -10.70 -29.05
CA GLY A 327 5.93 -10.17 -29.91
C GLY A 327 5.85 -8.63 -29.91
N SER A 328 4.68 -8.10 -30.22
CA SER A 328 4.39 -6.66 -30.19
C SER A 328 3.27 -6.34 -29.19
N GLY A 329 3.23 -5.08 -28.73
CA GLY A 329 2.21 -4.63 -27.80
C GLY A 329 2.36 -3.17 -27.39
N TYR A 330 1.71 -2.84 -26.29
CA TYR A 330 1.62 -1.50 -25.71
C TYR A 330 2.25 -1.49 -24.32
N LEU A 331 3.23 -0.62 -24.12
CA LEU A 331 3.91 -0.37 -22.86
C LEU A 331 3.33 0.87 -22.18
N VAL A 332 2.96 0.73 -20.92
CA VAL A 332 2.67 1.84 -20.00
C VAL A 332 3.78 1.87 -18.96
N THR A 333 4.34 3.05 -18.70
CA THR A 333 5.36 3.25 -17.67
C THR A 333 4.94 4.39 -16.75
N THR A 334 5.19 4.20 -15.46
CA THR A 334 5.00 5.21 -14.42
C THR A 334 6.30 5.43 -13.64
N LYS A 335 6.26 6.30 -12.62
CA LYS A 335 7.42 6.54 -11.73
C LYS A 335 7.82 5.29 -10.93
N VAL A 336 6.90 4.37 -10.70
CA VAL A 336 7.10 3.23 -9.77
C VAL A 336 7.04 1.87 -10.44
N GLY A 337 6.60 1.80 -11.69
CA GLY A 337 6.31 0.52 -12.32
C GLY A 337 6.05 0.64 -13.81
N SER A 338 6.00 -0.52 -14.45
CA SER A 338 5.70 -0.64 -15.86
C SER A 338 4.68 -1.76 -16.06
N ALA A 339 3.94 -1.69 -17.16
CA ALA A 339 3.06 -2.75 -17.62
C ALA A 339 3.10 -2.85 -19.14
N VAL A 340 3.06 -4.07 -19.66
CA VAL A 340 2.98 -4.38 -21.09
C VAL A 340 1.73 -5.20 -21.34
N LEU A 341 0.92 -4.77 -22.31
CA LEU A 341 -0.16 -5.57 -22.90
C LEU A 341 0.23 -5.92 -24.33
N THR A 342 0.42 -7.20 -24.60
CA THR A 342 0.77 -7.72 -25.92
C THR A 342 -0.46 -7.79 -26.84
N ASP A 343 -0.23 -7.74 -28.15
CA ASP A 343 -1.30 -7.81 -29.15
C ASP A 343 -2.07 -9.14 -29.13
N ASP A 344 -1.46 -10.21 -28.58
CA ASP A 344 -2.08 -11.52 -28.40
C ASP A 344 -2.86 -11.68 -27.07
N GLY A 345 -2.94 -10.61 -26.29
CA GLY A 345 -3.72 -10.54 -25.04
C GLY A 345 -2.96 -10.98 -23.79
N ARG A 346 -1.68 -11.38 -23.88
CA ARG A 346 -0.83 -11.53 -22.68
C ARG A 346 -0.50 -10.18 -22.06
N PHE A 347 -0.35 -10.14 -20.75
CA PHE A 347 0.14 -8.98 -20.03
C PHE A 347 1.31 -9.33 -19.10
N ALA A 348 2.10 -8.32 -18.76
CA ALA A 348 3.09 -8.35 -17.69
C ALA A 348 3.09 -7.01 -16.96
N ALA A 349 3.13 -7.01 -15.63
CA ALA A 349 3.15 -5.80 -14.82
C ALA A 349 3.98 -6.00 -13.56
N GLY A 350 4.75 -4.98 -13.17
CA GLY A 350 5.58 -5.00 -11.98
C GLY A 350 6.19 -3.64 -11.67
N ALA A 351 6.74 -3.50 -10.46
CA ALA A 351 7.46 -2.31 -10.03
C ALA A 351 8.90 -2.26 -10.60
N VAL A 352 9.04 -2.62 -11.88
CA VAL A 352 10.32 -2.94 -12.53
C VAL A 352 10.48 -2.15 -13.84
N PRO A 353 11.71 -1.98 -14.33
CA PRO A 353 11.97 -1.46 -15.67
C PRO A 353 11.36 -2.36 -16.76
N GLU A 354 11.10 -1.78 -17.94
CA GLU A 354 10.48 -2.49 -19.07
C GLU A 354 11.24 -3.77 -19.50
N GLN A 355 12.56 -3.79 -19.33
CA GLN A 355 13.40 -4.93 -19.71
C GLN A 355 13.04 -6.19 -18.92
N VAL A 356 12.75 -6.04 -17.63
CA VAL A 356 12.36 -7.16 -16.75
C VAL A 356 11.00 -7.72 -17.18
N LEU A 357 10.07 -6.86 -17.63
CA LEU A 357 8.79 -7.31 -18.18
C LEU A 357 8.97 -8.10 -19.48
N TYR A 358 9.87 -7.65 -20.36
CA TYR A 358 10.15 -8.33 -21.63
C TYR A 358 10.78 -9.71 -21.41
N GLU A 359 11.68 -9.83 -20.44
CA GLU A 359 12.23 -11.12 -20.01
C GLU A 359 11.13 -12.04 -19.49
N ALA A 360 10.26 -11.53 -18.61
CA ALA A 360 9.15 -12.31 -18.05
C ALA A 360 8.17 -12.80 -19.13
N LEU A 361 7.84 -11.96 -20.12
CA LEU A 361 6.99 -12.34 -21.26
C LEU A 361 7.64 -13.34 -22.22
N GLY A 362 8.97 -13.42 -22.22
CA GLY A 362 9.74 -14.34 -23.05
C GLY A 362 9.89 -15.74 -22.45
N GLN A 363 9.62 -15.92 -21.16
CA GLN A 363 9.63 -17.23 -20.51
C GLN A 363 8.37 -18.01 -20.92
N LYS A 364 8.56 -19.21 -21.49
CA LYS A 364 7.47 -20.09 -21.94
C LYS A 364 6.88 -20.90 -20.80
#